data_AF-A0A1L6JFC5-F1
#
_entry.id   AF-A0A1L6JFC5-F1
#
_cell.length_a   1.000
_cell.length_b   1.000
_cell.length_c   1.000
_cell.angle_alpha   90.00
_cell.angle_beta   90.00
_cell.angle_gamma   90.00
#
_symmetry.space_group_name_H-M   'P 1'
#
loop_
_entity.id
_entity.type
_entity.pdbx_description
1 polymer ?
#
loop_
_entity_poly.entity_id
_entity_poly.type
_entity_poly.pdbx_seq_one_letter_code
_entity_poly.pdbx_strand_id
1 'polypeptide(L)'
;MRARTFAAALLLAPLLVGCMNGRLLTPIIEAPPPQRFDIYWVKAYAARDAVIVTGKVRRPLGRTMPVSGHLHLIASFGDGQPKAIADTRWGPIGSRQRSGSFSARMITTDATSLRRIRIEYRPGPACAVNPRASAAHRLPRP
;
A
#
# COMPACT_ATOMS: atom_id res chain seq x y z
N MET A 1 47.18 13.77 41.05
CA MET A 1 46.23 12.80 40.44
C MET A 1 45.28 13.58 39.53
N ARG A 2 45.22 13.25 38.23
CA ARG A 2 44.44 13.99 37.21
C ARG A 2 43.09 13.29 37.00
N ALA A 3 41.98 13.92 37.37
CA ALA A 3 40.65 13.45 37.03
C ALA A 3 40.22 14.07 35.69
N ARG A 4 40.11 13.24 34.65
CA ARG A 4 39.55 13.60 33.34
C ARG A 4 38.07 13.25 33.36
N THR A 5 37.19 14.24 33.51
CA THR A 5 35.75 14.08 33.31
C THR A 5 35.42 14.25 31.84
N PHE A 6 35.06 13.15 31.17
CA PHE A 6 34.49 13.15 29.83
C PHE A 6 33.03 13.63 29.91
N ALA A 7 32.74 14.82 29.36
CA ALA A 7 31.37 15.26 29.14
C ALA A 7 30.82 14.53 27.91
N ALA A 8 29.93 13.56 28.13
CA ALA A 8 29.19 12.88 27.07
C ALA A 8 28.15 13.85 26.48
N ALA A 9 28.39 14.31 25.25
CA ALA A 9 27.43 15.09 24.49
C ALA A 9 26.21 14.21 24.15
N LEU A 10 25.08 14.50 24.80
CA LEU A 10 23.79 13.88 24.55
C LEU A 10 23.27 14.37 23.18
N LEU A 11 23.57 13.62 22.12
CA LEU A 11 23.06 13.89 20.78
C LEU A 11 21.53 13.64 20.77
N LEU A 12 20.75 14.73 20.72
CA LEU A 12 19.32 14.67 20.39
C LEU A 12 19.16 14.12 18.96
N ALA A 13 18.65 12.91 18.83
CA ALA A 13 18.22 12.37 17.53
C ALA A 13 16.88 13.01 17.13
N PRO A 14 16.76 13.61 15.93
CA PRO A 14 15.47 14.11 15.45
C PRO A 14 14.57 12.93 15.09
N LEU A 15 13.38 12.88 15.70
CA LEU A 15 12.32 11.95 15.36
C LEU A 15 11.80 12.27 13.95
N LEU A 16 12.28 11.54 12.95
CA LEU A 16 11.71 11.52 11.60
C LEU A 16 10.34 10.82 11.63
N VAL A 17 9.30 11.51 12.11
CA VAL A 17 7.91 11.10 11.91
C VAL A 17 7.52 11.54 10.50
N GLY A 18 7.72 10.66 9.53
CA GLY A 18 7.24 10.86 8.16
C GLY A 18 5.72 10.81 8.11
N CYS A 19 5.06 11.95 8.27
CA CYS A 19 3.64 12.09 7.97
C CYS A 19 3.42 11.89 6.47
N MET A 20 2.56 10.94 6.11
CA MET A 20 2.15 10.69 4.73
C MET A 20 1.27 11.87 4.27
N ASN A 21 1.88 12.95 3.77
CA ASN A 21 1.23 14.22 3.39
C ASN A 21 0.50 14.13 2.03
N GLY A 22 -0.33 13.10 1.82
CA GLY A 22 -1.14 12.96 0.61
C GLY A 22 -2.59 13.38 0.83
N ARG A 23 -3.18 14.13 -0.12
CA ARG A 23 -4.62 14.47 -0.06
C ARG A 23 -5.45 13.22 -0.27
N LEU A 24 -6.39 12.94 0.63
CA LEU A 24 -7.32 11.81 0.48
C LEU A 24 -8.23 12.03 -0.74
N LEU A 25 -8.37 10.99 -1.55
CA LEU A 25 -9.25 10.92 -2.72
C LEU A 25 -10.42 9.98 -2.42
N THR A 26 -11.57 10.26 -3.03
CA THR A 26 -12.80 9.44 -2.90
C THR A 26 -13.22 8.86 -4.26
N PRO A 27 -12.37 8.03 -4.90
CA PRO A 27 -12.74 7.41 -6.17
C PRO A 27 -13.78 6.30 -5.98
N ILE A 28 -14.43 5.91 -7.06
CA ILE A 28 -15.24 4.69 -7.10
C ILE A 28 -14.29 3.49 -6.96
N ILE A 29 -14.54 2.62 -5.98
CA ILE A 29 -13.77 1.39 -5.78
C ILE A 29 -14.56 0.22 -6.33
N GLU A 30 -13.99 -0.45 -7.33
CA GLU A 30 -14.52 -1.68 -7.91
C GLU A 30 -13.64 -2.86 -7.51
N ALA A 31 -14.15 -3.67 -6.59
CA ALA A 31 -13.52 -4.91 -6.16
C ALA A 31 -14.53 -6.05 -6.38
N PRO A 32 -14.43 -6.81 -7.49
CA PRO A 32 -15.38 -7.89 -7.77
C PRO A 32 -15.46 -8.89 -6.60
N PRO A 33 -16.67 -9.20 -6.09
CA PRO A 33 -16.85 -10.15 -4.99
C PRO A 33 -16.40 -11.58 -5.35
N PRO A 34 -16.09 -12.43 -4.36
CA PRO A 34 -14.72 -12.91 -4.21
C PRO A 34 -14.46 -14.30 -4.79
N GLN A 35 -13.23 -14.51 -5.26
CA GLN A 35 -12.71 -15.84 -5.56
C GLN A 35 -11.87 -16.43 -4.39
N ARG A 36 -11.19 -15.60 -3.56
CA ARG A 36 -10.32 -16.08 -2.45
C ARG A 36 -10.16 -15.20 -1.19
N PHE A 37 -10.47 -13.89 -1.21
CA PHE A 37 -10.41 -12.98 -0.04
C PHE A 37 -11.40 -11.83 -0.19
N ASP A 38 -11.70 -11.17 0.93
CA ASP A 38 -12.49 -9.94 0.96
C ASP A 38 -11.54 -8.73 1.00
N ILE A 39 -11.75 -7.79 0.09
CA ILE A 39 -11.21 -6.42 0.23
C ILE A 39 -12.24 -5.63 1.01
N TYR A 40 -11.91 -5.25 2.25
CA TYR A 40 -12.89 -4.65 3.16
C TYR A 40 -12.58 -3.19 3.52
N TRP A 41 -11.43 -2.68 3.09
CA TRP A 41 -11.04 -1.29 3.31
C TRP A 41 -10.05 -0.86 2.23
N VAL A 42 -10.30 0.28 1.61
CA VAL A 42 -9.44 0.87 0.58
C VAL A 42 -9.45 2.39 0.76
N LYS A 43 -8.28 3.02 0.68
CA LYS A 43 -8.10 4.47 0.59
C LYS A 43 -7.14 4.81 -0.53
N ALA A 44 -7.41 5.90 -1.22
CA ALA A 44 -6.55 6.46 -2.24
C ALA A 44 -6.07 7.85 -1.83
N TYR A 45 -4.81 8.15 -2.07
CA TYR A 45 -4.21 9.42 -1.74
C TYR A 45 -3.50 9.99 -2.97
N ALA A 46 -3.65 11.29 -3.22
CA ALA A 46 -2.84 12.01 -4.18
C ALA A 46 -1.45 12.26 -3.58
N ALA A 47 -0.42 11.85 -4.32
CA ALA A 47 0.96 12.29 -4.17
C ALA A 47 1.35 13.15 -5.37
N ARG A 48 2.53 13.77 -5.33
CA ARG A 48 2.98 14.73 -6.36
C ARG A 48 2.95 14.17 -7.79
N ASP A 49 3.30 12.90 -7.95
CA ASP A 49 3.55 12.20 -9.22
C ASP A 49 2.82 10.84 -9.29
N ALA A 50 1.90 10.60 -8.35
CA ALA A 50 1.29 9.29 -8.20
C ALA A 50 -0.03 9.35 -7.44
N VAL A 51 -0.83 8.30 -7.61
CA VAL A 51 -1.86 7.91 -6.65
C VAL A 51 -1.28 6.78 -5.79
N ILE A 52 -1.39 6.92 -4.47
CA ILE A 52 -1.07 5.85 -3.52
C ILE A 52 -2.38 5.20 -3.09
N VAL A 53 -2.54 3.92 -3.39
CA VAL A 53 -3.70 3.13 -2.96
C VAL A 53 -3.25 2.22 -1.84
N THR A 54 -3.90 2.33 -0.70
CA THR A 54 -3.68 1.44 0.45
C THR A 54 -4.97 0.72 0.77
N GLY A 55 -4.86 -0.50 1.28
CA GLY A 55 -6.04 -1.26 1.63
C GLY A 55 -5.78 -2.41 2.56
N LYS A 56 -6.87 -3.06 2.96
CA LYS A 56 -6.83 -4.30 3.75
C LYS A 56 -7.63 -5.39 3.07
N VAL A 57 -7.02 -6.56 3.03
CA VAL A 57 -7.65 -7.82 2.66
C VAL A 57 -7.85 -8.67 3.90
N ARG A 58 -8.87 -9.51 3.91
CA ARG A 58 -9.07 -10.54 4.94
C ARG A 58 -9.50 -11.84 4.31
N ARG A 59 -9.31 -12.94 5.04
CA ARG A 59 -9.89 -14.22 4.63
C ARG A 59 -11.42 -14.14 4.70
N PRO A 60 -12.14 -14.75 3.74
CA PRO A 60 -13.57 -14.97 3.89
C PRO A 60 -13.79 -15.91 5.09
N LEU A 61 -14.94 -15.77 5.76
CA LEU A 61 -15.31 -16.67 6.85
C LEU A 61 -15.33 -18.14 6.34
N GLY A 62 -14.83 -19.07 7.15
CA GLY A 62 -14.83 -20.50 6.84
C GLY A 62 -13.66 -21.03 5.98
N ARG A 63 -12.75 -20.18 5.48
CA ARG A 63 -11.56 -20.63 4.72
C ARG A 63 -10.26 -20.59 5.53
N THR A 64 -9.56 -21.73 5.59
CA THR A 64 -8.32 -21.91 6.37
C THR A 64 -7.04 -21.95 5.52
N MET A 65 -7.15 -22.15 4.22
CA MET A 65 -6.00 -22.31 3.32
C MET A 65 -5.15 -21.02 3.21
N PRO A 66 -3.83 -21.16 3.05
CA PRO A 66 -2.97 -20.03 2.70
C PRO A 66 -3.47 -19.32 1.44
N VAL A 67 -3.52 -18.00 1.49
CA VAL A 67 -3.93 -17.17 0.34
C VAL A 67 -2.64 -16.64 -0.30
N SER A 68 -2.26 -17.23 -1.43
CA SER A 68 -1.16 -16.76 -2.28
C SER A 68 -1.71 -15.94 -3.45
N GLY A 69 -0.84 -15.13 -4.06
CA GLY A 69 -1.17 -14.30 -5.22
C GLY A 69 -0.75 -12.84 -5.04
N HIS A 70 -1.38 -11.97 -5.82
CA HIS A 70 -1.22 -10.53 -5.75
C HIS A 70 -2.51 -9.81 -6.20
N LEU A 71 -2.54 -8.50 -5.98
CA LEU A 71 -3.59 -7.61 -6.45
C LEU A 71 -3.07 -6.87 -7.68
N HIS A 72 -3.88 -6.87 -8.72
CA HIS A 72 -3.71 -6.04 -9.91
C HIS A 72 -4.63 -4.83 -9.79
N LEU A 73 -4.05 -3.65 -9.67
CA LEU A 73 -4.78 -2.40 -9.53
C LEU A 73 -4.75 -1.63 -10.84
N ILE A 74 -5.91 -1.14 -11.24
CA ILE A 74 -6.11 -0.32 -12.44
C ILE A 74 -6.77 0.98 -12.01
N ALA A 75 -6.06 2.09 -12.12
CA ALA A 75 -6.61 3.42 -11.96
C ALA A 75 -7.08 3.99 -13.30
N SER A 76 -8.33 4.45 -13.32
CA SER A 76 -8.90 5.22 -14.42
C SER A 76 -8.99 6.69 -14.02
N PHE A 77 -8.39 7.54 -14.85
CA PHE A 77 -8.39 8.99 -14.70
C PHE A 77 -9.43 9.62 -15.64
N GLY A 78 -9.71 10.91 -15.45
CA GLY A 78 -10.57 11.67 -16.35
C GLY A 78 -9.98 11.87 -17.74
N ASP A 79 -10.85 12.12 -18.71
CA ASP A 79 -10.61 12.74 -20.02
C ASP A 79 -9.29 12.32 -20.72
N GLY A 80 -9.31 11.12 -21.30
CA GLY A 80 -8.27 10.65 -22.24
C GLY A 80 -6.93 10.26 -21.61
N GLN A 81 -6.74 10.47 -20.31
CA GLN A 81 -5.55 10.05 -19.59
C GLN A 81 -5.36 8.52 -19.64
N PRO A 82 -4.13 8.03 -19.85
CA PRO A 82 -3.86 6.60 -19.82
C PRO A 82 -4.15 6.02 -18.44
N LYS A 83 -4.61 4.77 -18.42
CA LYS A 83 -4.78 4.03 -17.17
C LYS A 83 -3.42 3.78 -16.54
N ALA A 84 -3.33 3.96 -15.22
CA ALA A 84 -2.15 3.54 -14.47
C ALA A 84 -2.42 2.16 -13.85
N ILE A 85 -1.42 1.29 -13.95
CA ILE A 85 -1.52 -0.10 -13.50
C ILE A 85 -0.40 -0.37 -12.51
N ALA A 86 -0.72 -1.09 -11.43
CA ALA A 86 0.26 -1.55 -10.46
C ALA A 86 -0.14 -2.89 -9.86
N ASP A 87 0.85 -3.76 -9.70
CA ASP A 87 0.68 -4.99 -8.94
C ASP A 87 1.20 -4.79 -7.50
N THR A 88 0.51 -5.36 -6.51
CA THR A 88 0.97 -5.36 -5.13
C THR A 88 0.62 -6.67 -4.43
N ARG A 89 1.47 -7.06 -3.47
CA ARG A 89 1.13 -8.10 -2.51
C ARG A 89 0.46 -7.51 -1.27
N TRP A 90 -0.28 -8.35 -0.57
CA TRP A 90 -0.71 -8.07 0.79
C TRP A 90 0.31 -8.64 1.79
N GLY A 91 0.35 -8.06 2.99
CA GLY A 91 1.11 -8.59 4.12
C GLY A 91 0.57 -9.97 4.55
N PRO A 92 1.37 -10.78 5.25
CA PRO A 92 1.05 -12.18 5.54
C PRO A 92 -0.31 -12.34 6.23
N ILE A 93 -1.10 -13.30 5.73
CA ILE A 93 -2.38 -13.69 6.34
C ILE A 93 -2.21 -15.10 6.89
N GLY A 94 -2.11 -15.22 8.20
CA GLY A 94 -1.91 -16.48 8.92
C GLY A 94 -3.14 -16.94 9.70
N SER A 95 -2.96 -17.91 10.60
CA SER A 95 -4.00 -18.39 11.51
C SER A 95 -4.41 -17.32 12.54
N ARG A 96 -3.43 -16.61 13.11
CA ARG A 96 -3.64 -15.54 14.09
C ARG A 96 -3.92 -14.18 13.44
N GLN A 97 -3.30 -13.90 12.30
CA GLN A 97 -3.47 -12.65 11.56
C GLN A 97 -4.39 -12.88 10.36
N ARG A 98 -5.68 -12.57 10.55
CA ARG A 98 -6.75 -12.82 9.56
C ARG A 98 -6.86 -11.74 8.48
N SER A 99 -6.05 -10.69 8.56
CA SER A 99 -5.99 -9.60 7.58
C SER A 99 -4.56 -9.23 7.19
N GLY A 100 -4.41 -8.84 5.92
CA GLY A 100 -3.17 -8.33 5.35
C GLY A 100 -3.38 -6.93 4.83
N SER A 101 -2.38 -6.06 5.00
CA SER A 101 -2.40 -4.72 4.39
C SER A 101 -1.69 -4.75 3.04
N PHE A 102 -2.16 -3.98 2.07
CA PHE A 102 -1.49 -3.82 0.78
C PHE A 102 -1.32 -2.34 0.45
N SER A 103 -0.40 -2.04 -0.45
CA SER A 103 -0.19 -0.68 -0.96
C SER A 103 0.43 -0.69 -2.34
N ALA A 104 -0.08 0.17 -3.22
CA ALA A 104 0.44 0.36 -4.55
C ALA A 104 0.62 1.85 -4.84
N ARG A 105 1.71 2.18 -5.55
CA ARG A 105 1.95 3.51 -6.13
C ARG A 105 1.71 3.43 -7.63
N MET A 106 0.74 4.18 -8.12
CA MET A 106 0.39 4.23 -9.54
C MET A 106 0.81 5.60 -10.08
N ILE A 107 1.81 5.61 -10.98
CA ILE A 107 2.38 6.85 -11.53
C ILE A 107 1.35 7.55 -12.40
N THR A 108 1.22 8.86 -12.23
CA THR A 108 0.33 9.71 -13.03
C THR A 108 0.84 11.15 -13.02
N THR A 109 0.55 11.90 -14.07
CA THR A 109 0.83 13.34 -14.15
C THR A 109 -0.23 14.16 -13.41
N ASP A 110 -1.42 13.59 -13.19
CA ASP A 110 -2.51 14.24 -12.47
C ASP A 110 -3.25 13.22 -11.60
N ALA A 111 -2.95 13.23 -10.31
CA ALA A 111 -3.62 12.38 -9.33
C ALA A 111 -5.04 12.86 -9.00
N THR A 112 -5.37 14.13 -9.28
CA THR A 112 -6.66 14.73 -8.89
C THR A 112 -7.80 14.36 -9.82
N SER A 113 -7.50 13.97 -11.07
CA SER A 113 -8.47 13.44 -12.02
C SER A 113 -8.80 11.96 -11.83
N LEU A 114 -8.31 11.31 -10.75
CA LEU A 114 -8.65 9.93 -10.44
C LEU A 114 -10.16 9.75 -10.24
N ARG A 115 -10.80 8.91 -11.06
CA ARG A 115 -12.25 8.64 -10.97
C ARG A 115 -12.56 7.29 -10.36
N ARG A 116 -11.78 6.26 -10.74
CA ARG A 116 -12.08 4.86 -10.39
C ARG A 116 -10.81 4.08 -10.14
N ILE A 117 -10.84 3.19 -9.16
CA ILE A 117 -9.84 2.16 -8.94
C ILE A 117 -10.54 0.81 -9.03
N ARG A 118 -10.07 -0.04 -9.95
CA ARG A 118 -10.46 -1.45 -10.01
C ARG A 118 -9.36 -2.32 -9.43
N ILE A 119 -9.72 -3.24 -8.55
CA ILE A 119 -8.78 -4.13 -7.86
C ILE A 119 -9.16 -5.57 -8.19
N GLU A 120 -8.23 -6.29 -8.80
CA GLU A 120 -8.42 -7.68 -9.21
C GLU A 120 -7.44 -8.61 -8.51
N TYR A 121 -7.91 -9.79 -8.14
CA TYR A 121 -7.03 -10.86 -7.71
C TYR A 121 -6.35 -11.51 -8.91
N ARG A 122 -5.05 -11.78 -8.80
CA ARG A 122 -4.31 -12.61 -9.74
C ARG A 122 -3.56 -13.73 -9.00
N PRO A 123 -3.70 -15.00 -9.42
CA PRO A 123 -2.90 -16.08 -8.88
C PRO A 123 -1.42 -15.94 -9.29
N GLY A 124 -0.51 -16.49 -8.48
CA GLY A 124 0.91 -16.51 -8.80
C GLY A 124 1.71 -15.27 -8.35
N PRO A 125 3.01 -15.21 -8.67
CA PRO A 125 3.85 -14.08 -8.31
C PRO A 125 3.35 -12.80 -9.00
N ALA A 126 3.51 -11.65 -8.35
CA ALA A 126 3.27 -10.37 -9.01
C ALA A 126 4.18 -10.26 -10.24
N CYS A 127 3.66 -9.77 -11.36
CA CYS A 127 4.50 -9.34 -12.47
C CYS A 127 5.56 -8.39 -11.90
N ALA A 128 6.81 -8.49 -12.35
CA ALA A 128 7.95 -7.83 -11.72
C ALA A 128 7.69 -6.33 -11.50
N VAL A 129 7.31 -5.99 -10.27
CA VAL A 129 7.12 -4.61 -9.83
C VAL A 129 8.51 -4.01 -9.72
N ASN A 130 8.73 -2.83 -10.29
CA ASN A 130 9.93 -2.04 -10.07
C ASN A 130 10.26 -2.03 -8.56
N PRO A 131 11.40 -2.61 -8.12
CA PRO A 131 11.68 -2.86 -6.69
C PRO A 131 11.70 -1.60 -5.82
N ARG A 132 11.80 -0.40 -6.43
CA ARG A 132 11.65 0.89 -5.73
C ARG A 132 10.23 1.13 -5.18
N ALA A 133 9.18 0.53 -5.75
CA ALA A 133 7.81 0.70 -5.29
C ALA A 133 7.44 -0.21 -4.10
N SER A 134 8.06 -1.39 -3.97
CA SER A 134 7.82 -2.32 -2.84
C SER A 134 8.63 -1.99 -1.59
N ALA A 135 9.84 -1.43 -1.73
CA ALA A 135 10.73 -1.18 -0.59
C ALA A 135 10.28 0.00 0.30
N ALA A 136 9.48 0.94 -0.25
CA ALA A 136 9.02 2.14 0.47
C ALA A 136 7.82 1.89 1.42
N HIS A 137 7.36 0.64 1.57
CA HIS A 137 6.09 0.35 2.26
C HIS A 137 6.16 -0.75 3.33
N ARG A 138 7.31 -0.86 4.02
CA ARG A 138 7.32 -1.48 5.35
C ARG A 138 6.64 -0.51 6.31
N LEU A 139 5.35 -0.74 6.59
CA LEU A 139 4.66 -0.10 7.72
C LEU A 139 5.55 -0.25 8.97
N PRO A 140 5.82 0.82 9.73
CA PRO A 140 6.44 0.67 11.03
C PRO A 140 5.52 -0.23 11.86
N ARG A 141 6.09 -1.32 12.42
CA ARG A 141 5.38 -2.11 13.42
C ARG A 141 5.18 -1.21 14.65
N PRO A 142 3.98 -1.20 15.26
CA PRO A 142 3.77 -0.52 16.53
C PRO A 142 4.69 -1.10 17.61
#